data_AF-A0A834U716-F1
#
_entry.id   AF-A0A834U716-F1
#
_cell.length_a   1.000
_cell.length_b   1.000
_cell.length_c   1.000
_cell.angle_alpha   90.00
_cell.angle_beta   90.00
_cell.angle_gamma   90.00
#
_symmetry.space_group_name_H-M   'P 1'
#
loop_
_entity.id
_entity.type
_entity.pdbx_description
1 polymer ?
#
loop_
_entity_poly.entity_id
_entity_poly.type
_entity_poly.pdbx_seq_one_letter_code
_entity_poly.pdbx_strand_id
1 'polypeptide(L)'
;MKVLAFKRCQRCLELTITDKFTAEDWRSSYDTAYIENLTHKTGNYKQFDVFVAMLQSGLLKTSESITLDLLTFEDLELLRSRKIDSSSISAISNKANNRRYLILTYTVEFDRIHYPLPLEYCGLPDPTILQATIRRLQAEIERLNATGMNKDLQKRIEKLSITNQRLLEENHKLSSGGKGIRRLASAISALENSVAKERASFRTQIQKLRAENAVLSLKIRQLTESTTRRSGDGSPAFKRRTPPPSSHSRRSINRRSRSRSPSIYGHFKASSLSPEIDFGNLESRIYTLQKMLKEGINLT
;
A
#
# COMPACT_ATOMS: atom_id res chain seq x y z
N MET A 1 31.61 19.07 -0.39
CA MET A 1 31.16 17.73 0.05
C MET A 1 32.25 16.75 -0.37
N LYS A 2 33.02 16.18 0.56
CA LYS A 2 34.13 15.27 0.26
C LYS A 2 33.56 13.89 -0.07
N VAL A 3 34.04 13.23 -1.13
CA VAL A 3 33.70 11.83 -1.38
C VAL A 3 34.67 11.00 -0.58
N LEU A 4 34.15 10.16 0.32
CA LEU A 4 34.97 9.19 1.03
C LEU A 4 34.61 7.80 0.53
N ALA A 5 35.56 7.17 -0.14
CA ALA A 5 35.49 5.78 -0.53
C ALA A 5 36.33 4.97 0.47
N PHE A 6 35.74 3.89 0.97
CA PHE A 6 36.49 2.90 1.76
C PHE A 6 36.35 1.54 1.08
N LYS A 7 37.45 0.79 1.07
CA LYS A 7 37.47 -0.58 0.58
C LYS A 7 38.03 -1.46 1.68
N ARG A 8 37.25 -2.46 2.06
CA ARG A 8 37.67 -3.53 2.96
C ARG A 8 38.26 -4.65 2.12
N CYS A 9 39.51 -5.02 2.38
CA CYS A 9 40.05 -6.33 2.01
C CYS A 9 40.15 -7.18 3.29
N GLN A 10 40.27 -8.51 3.19
CA GLN A 10 40.18 -9.43 4.34
C GLN A 10 41.12 -9.09 5.52
N ARG A 11 42.19 -8.32 5.31
CA ARG A 11 43.15 -7.89 6.35
C ARG A 11 43.66 -6.45 6.21
N CYS A 12 43.02 -5.62 5.39
CA CYS A 12 43.40 -4.21 5.28
C CYS A 12 42.20 -3.30 5.01
N LEU A 13 42.32 -2.07 5.50
CA LEU A 13 41.40 -0.97 5.30
C LEU A 13 42.05 0.06 4.38
N GLU A 14 41.51 0.22 3.18
CA GLU A 14 41.91 1.27 2.24
C GLU A 14 40.93 2.43 2.33
N LEU A 15 41.43 3.63 2.60
CA LEU A 15 40.65 4.87 2.62
C LEU A 15 41.10 5.77 1.48
N THR A 16 40.14 6.32 0.75
CA THR A 16 40.36 7.36 -0.26
C THR A 16 39.36 8.48 -0.03
N ILE A 17 39.87 9.70 0.12
CA ILE A 17 39.08 10.92 0.20
C ILE A 17 39.38 11.73 -1.04
N THR A 18 38.33 12.13 -1.75
CA THR A 18 38.43 12.99 -2.92
C THR A 18 37.68 14.28 -2.65
N ASP A 19 38.31 15.42 -2.90
CA ASP A 19 37.60 16.70 -2.94
C ASP A 19 36.80 16.80 -4.24
N LYS A 20 35.52 17.12 -4.16
CA LYS A 20 34.65 17.24 -5.34
C LYS A 20 35.00 18.44 -6.23
N PHE A 21 35.65 19.46 -5.69
CA PHE A 21 35.90 20.71 -6.42
C PHE A 21 37.31 20.76 -6.99
N THR A 22 38.32 20.42 -6.18
CA THR A 22 39.73 20.42 -6.62
C THR A 22 40.14 19.09 -7.26
N ALA A 23 39.30 18.06 -7.13
CA ALA A 23 39.59 16.68 -7.52
C ALA A 23 40.80 16.06 -6.82
N GLU A 24 41.35 16.72 -5.79
CA GLU A 24 42.50 16.23 -5.05
C GLU A 24 42.16 14.97 -4.24
N ASP A 25 43.10 14.03 -4.22
CA ASP A 25 42.95 12.76 -3.53
C ASP A 25 43.85 12.69 -2.29
N TRP A 26 43.32 12.11 -1.23
CA TRP A 26 44.07 11.65 -0.07
C TRP A 26 43.82 10.16 0.15
N ARG A 27 44.88 9.37 0.29
CA ARG A 27 44.77 7.92 0.40
C ARG A 27 45.57 7.37 1.57
N SER A 28 45.12 6.24 2.10
CA SER A 28 45.88 5.44 3.05
C SER A 28 45.44 3.99 3.04
N SER A 29 46.36 3.12 3.41
CA SER A 29 46.11 1.70 3.64
C SER A 29 46.59 1.35 5.05
N TYR A 30 45.69 0.77 5.85
CA TYR A 30 45.99 0.32 7.20
C TYR A 30 45.79 -1.18 7.28
N ASP A 31 46.73 -1.87 7.88
CA ASP A 31 46.56 -3.29 8.22
C ASP A 31 45.75 -3.46 9.52
N THR A 32 45.35 -4.70 9.79
CA THR A 32 44.62 -5.07 11.01
C THR A 32 45.37 -4.64 12.28
N ALA A 33 46.68 -4.91 12.34
CA ALA A 33 47.50 -4.64 13.51
C ALA A 33 47.61 -3.14 13.82
N TYR A 34 47.71 -2.30 12.79
CA TYR A 34 47.76 -0.85 12.95
C TYR A 34 46.49 -0.30 13.59
N ILE A 35 45.32 -0.69 13.10
CA ILE A 35 44.04 -0.21 13.62
C ILE A 35 43.82 -0.67 15.07
N GLU A 36 44.16 -1.92 15.37
CA GLU A 36 44.04 -2.45 16.73
C GLU A 36 45.00 -1.74 17.69
N ASN A 37 46.24 -1.49 17.28
CA ASN A 37 47.20 -0.71 18.06
C ASN A 37 46.76 0.76 18.24
N LEU A 38 46.19 1.37 17.19
CA LEU A 38 45.64 2.73 17.25
C LEU A 38 44.54 2.82 18.32
N THR A 39 43.59 1.88 18.30
CA THR A 39 42.47 1.88 19.26
C THR A 39 42.92 1.50 20.67
N HIS A 40 43.96 0.68 20.81
CA HIS A 40 44.58 0.39 22.10
C HIS A 40 45.24 1.65 22.70
N LYS A 41 45.97 2.42 21.87
CA LYS A 41 46.64 3.67 22.28
C LYS A 41 45.68 4.76 22.72
N THR A 42 44.44 4.78 22.21
CA THR A 42 43.42 5.74 22.62
C THR A 42 42.69 5.33 23.90
N GLY A 43 43.04 4.19 24.50
CA GLY A 43 42.44 3.68 25.74
C GLY A 43 41.08 3.00 25.56
N ASN A 44 40.61 2.84 24.31
CA ASN A 44 39.33 2.20 24.00
C ASN A 44 39.52 1.22 22.84
N TYR A 45 40.01 0.03 23.17
CA TYR A 45 40.30 -0.99 22.18
C TYR A 45 39.06 -1.39 21.36
N LYS A 46 39.28 -1.57 20.04
CA LYS A 46 38.32 -2.13 19.10
C LYS A 46 39.04 -3.11 18.19
N GLN A 47 38.46 -4.30 18.04
CA GLN A 47 38.88 -5.23 17.00
C GLN A 47 38.72 -4.58 15.63
N PHE A 48 39.58 -4.97 14.68
CA PHE A 48 39.56 -4.41 13.32
C PHE A 48 38.17 -4.42 12.67
N ASP A 49 37.47 -5.55 12.74
CA ASP A 49 36.13 -5.69 12.13
C ASP A 49 35.10 -4.74 12.73
N VAL A 50 35.15 -4.55 14.06
CA VAL A 50 34.28 -3.62 14.78
C VAL A 50 34.62 -2.19 14.37
N PHE A 51 35.90 -1.84 14.28
CA PHE A 51 36.33 -0.51 13.85
C PHE A 51 35.88 -0.20 12.42
N VAL A 52 36.00 -1.16 11.49
CA VAL A 52 35.53 -0.99 10.11
C VAL A 52 34.01 -0.82 10.06
N ALA A 53 33.25 -1.58 10.85
CA ALA A 53 31.81 -1.41 10.97
C ALA A 53 31.43 -0.03 11.54
N MET A 54 32.16 0.43 12.58
CA MET A 54 31.98 1.77 13.13
C MET A 54 32.22 2.86 12.07
N LEU A 55 33.31 2.74 11.31
CA LEU A 55 33.62 3.66 10.23
C LEU A 55 32.53 3.66 9.15
N GLN A 56 32.06 2.48 8.75
CA GLN A 56 30.95 2.34 7.80
C GLN A 56 29.68 3.02 8.33
N SER A 57 29.34 2.83 9.61
CA SER A 57 28.19 3.47 10.23
C SER A 57 28.29 4.99 10.26
N GLY A 58 29.49 5.53 10.54
CA GLY A 58 29.76 6.97 10.49
C GLY A 58 29.63 7.55 9.09
N LEU A 59 30.09 6.83 8.05
CA LEU A 59 29.97 7.25 6.65
C LEU A 59 28.53 7.27 6.16
N LEU A 60 27.77 6.24 6.51
CA LEU A 60 26.35 6.13 6.17
C LEU A 60 25.45 6.95 7.10
N LYS A 61 26.01 7.58 8.14
CA LYS A 61 25.28 8.31 9.20
C LYS A 61 24.14 7.47 9.80
N THR A 62 24.40 6.19 10.04
CA THR A 62 23.41 5.23 10.59
C THR A 62 23.46 5.11 12.11
N SER A 63 24.45 5.73 12.75
CA SER A 63 24.63 5.74 14.20
C SER A 63 24.95 7.15 14.67
N GLU A 64 24.25 7.62 15.70
CA GLU A 64 24.48 8.94 16.32
C GLU A 64 25.71 8.96 17.24
N SER A 65 26.13 7.79 17.72
CA SER A 65 27.32 7.62 18.57
C SER A 65 28.65 7.78 17.80
N ILE A 66 28.61 7.89 16.48
CA ILE A 66 29.81 7.92 15.63
C ILE A 66 29.77 9.14 14.72
N THR A 67 30.79 9.99 14.81
CA THR A 67 30.96 11.13 13.90
C THR A 67 32.31 11.06 13.19
N LEU A 68 32.37 11.62 11.98
CA LEU A 68 33.57 11.64 11.14
C LEU A 68 33.89 13.07 10.76
N ASP A 69 35.08 13.52 11.15
CA ASP A 69 35.59 14.85 10.85
C ASP A 69 36.87 14.74 10.03
N LEU A 70 37.07 15.62 9.04
CA LEU A 70 38.32 15.66 8.28
C LEU A 70 39.07 16.95 8.57
N LEU A 71 40.18 16.81 9.28
CA LEU A 71 40.99 17.92 9.78
C LEU A 71 42.29 18.07 9.00
N THR A 72 42.78 19.29 8.94
CA THR A 72 44.13 19.65 8.48
C THR A 72 45.11 19.59 9.65
N PHE A 73 46.41 19.68 9.37
CA PHE A 73 47.42 19.81 10.44
C PHE A 73 47.22 21.11 11.25
N GLU A 74 46.85 22.20 10.59
CA GLU A 74 46.54 23.48 11.23
C GLU A 74 45.34 23.37 12.17
N ASP A 75 44.27 22.68 11.75
CA ASP A 75 43.09 22.45 12.61
C ASP A 75 43.45 21.68 13.89
N LEU A 76 44.36 20.71 13.80
CA LEU A 76 44.83 19.96 14.97
C LEU A 76 45.63 20.85 15.93
N GLU A 77 46.49 21.72 15.42
CA GLU A 77 47.23 22.68 16.26
C GLU A 77 46.29 23.73 16.89
N LEU A 78 45.24 24.15 16.18
CA LEU A 78 44.19 25.02 16.73
C LEU A 78 43.39 24.34 17.85
N LEU A 79 43.12 23.03 17.73
CA LEU A 79 42.47 22.25 18.79
C LEU A 79 43.39 22.05 20.00
N ARG A 80 44.70 21.92 19.78
CA ARG A 80 45.70 21.79 20.85
C ARG A 80 45.91 23.10 21.61
N SER A 81 46.02 24.20 20.89
CA SER A 81 46.21 25.55 21.44
C SER A 81 44.96 26.10 22.16
N ARG A 82 43.75 25.67 21.78
CA ARG A 82 42.54 25.98 22.57
C ARG A 82 42.46 25.23 23.91
N LYS A 83 43.21 24.14 24.07
CA LYS A 83 43.18 23.31 25.28
C LYS A 83 44.29 23.67 26.27
N ILE A 84 45.24 24.51 25.87
CA ILE A 84 46.41 24.90 26.68
C ILE A 84 46.67 26.39 26.43
N ASP A 85 46.37 27.24 27.41
CA ASP A 85 46.77 28.64 27.38
C ASP A 85 48.29 28.77 27.21
N SER A 86 48.68 29.65 26.30
CA SER A 86 49.99 30.30 26.16
C SER A 86 51.16 29.51 25.52
N SER A 87 51.74 30.20 24.53
CA SER A 87 53.18 30.30 24.26
C SER A 87 53.86 29.29 23.31
N SER A 88 54.37 29.91 22.23
CA SER A 88 55.63 29.63 21.52
C SER A 88 55.67 28.62 20.35
N ILE A 89 55.79 29.21 19.15
CA ILE A 89 56.83 29.01 18.12
C ILE A 89 57.09 27.56 17.65
N SER A 90 56.85 27.28 16.37
CA SER A 90 57.95 27.09 15.38
C SER A 90 57.44 26.64 14.01
N ALA A 91 58.00 27.26 12.98
CA ALA A 91 57.90 26.88 11.59
C ALA A 91 58.58 25.52 11.35
N ILE A 92 57.83 24.49 10.96
CA ILE A 92 58.39 23.23 10.43
C ILE A 92 57.60 22.77 9.19
N SER A 93 58.30 22.89 8.05
CA SER A 93 58.17 22.12 6.80
C SER A 93 56.88 22.23 5.97
N ASN A 94 57.01 22.92 4.83
CA ASN A 94 56.03 22.99 3.74
C ASN A 94 55.73 21.65 3.03
N LYS A 95 56.27 20.50 3.49
CA LYS A 95 55.96 19.16 2.97
C LYS A 95 54.83 18.45 3.73
N ALA A 96 54.46 18.91 4.92
CA ALA A 96 53.38 18.34 5.74
C ALA A 96 52.01 19.03 5.53
N ASN A 97 51.96 20.19 4.85
CA ASN A 97 50.78 21.07 4.83
C ASN A 97 49.53 20.45 4.20
N ASN A 98 49.70 19.49 3.28
CA ASN A 98 48.55 18.87 2.61
C ASN A 98 48.12 17.55 3.24
N ARG A 99 48.73 17.08 4.33
CA ARG A 99 48.22 15.89 5.04
C ARG A 99 46.84 16.20 5.63
N ARG A 100 45.98 15.20 5.65
CA ARG A 100 44.64 15.27 6.26
C ARG A 100 44.51 14.18 7.30
N TYR A 101 43.70 14.41 8.32
CA TYR A 101 43.44 13.45 9.38
C TYR A 101 41.94 13.22 9.46
N LEU A 102 41.51 11.99 9.14
CA LEU A 102 40.14 11.57 9.36
C LEU A 102 40.00 11.19 10.83
N ILE A 103 39.16 11.91 11.56
CA ILE A 103 38.91 11.67 12.97
C ILE A 103 37.60 10.90 13.09
N LEU A 104 37.69 9.63 13.51
CA LEU A 104 36.52 8.90 13.97
C LEU A 104 36.29 9.21 15.44
N THR A 105 35.19 9.88 15.74
CA THR A 105 34.79 10.18 17.12
C THR A 105 33.71 9.19 17.54
N TYR A 106 33.98 8.43 18.60
CA TYR A 106 33.03 7.54 19.23
C TYR A 106 32.57 8.16 20.55
N THR A 107 31.28 8.47 20.64
CA THR A 107 30.64 9.10 21.80
C THR A 107 29.65 8.13 22.43
N VAL A 108 29.87 7.81 23.70
CA VAL A 108 28.97 7.03 24.56
C VAL A 108 28.62 7.87 25.79
N GLU A 109 27.80 7.33 26.70
CA GLU A 109 27.19 8.07 27.81
C GLU A 109 28.17 8.88 28.67
N PHE A 110 29.38 8.35 28.90
CA PHE A 110 30.40 8.99 29.75
C PHE A 110 31.75 9.20 29.06
N ASP A 111 31.91 8.77 27.80
CA ASP A 111 33.19 8.83 27.10
C ASP A 111 33.07 9.40 25.70
N ARG A 112 34.11 10.13 25.29
CA ARG A 112 34.29 10.61 23.92
C ARG A 112 35.71 10.32 23.47
N ILE A 113 35.84 9.36 22.56
CA ILE A 113 37.14 8.86 22.08
C ILE A 113 37.34 9.29 20.64
N HIS A 114 38.56 9.75 20.32
CA HIS A 114 38.96 10.14 18.98
C HIS A 114 40.01 9.17 18.44
N TYR A 115 39.74 8.58 17.28
CA TYR A 115 40.68 7.74 16.55
C TYR A 115 41.17 8.50 15.31
N PRO A 116 42.38 9.10 15.35
CA PRO A 116 42.94 9.82 14.21
C PRO A 116 43.50 8.86 13.17
N LEU A 117 43.05 8.99 11.92
CA LEU A 117 43.52 8.24 10.77
C LEU A 117 44.26 9.20 9.82
N PRO A 118 45.61 9.17 9.79
CA PRO A 118 46.40 10.05 8.94
C PRO A 118 46.30 9.65 7.47
N LEU A 119 46.05 10.61 6.58
CA LEU A 119 45.89 10.42 5.15
C LEU A 119 46.99 11.13 4.36
N GLU A 120 47.57 10.42 3.40
CA GLU A 120 48.63 10.93 2.53
C GLU A 120 48.03 11.66 1.33
N TYR A 121 48.58 12.83 1.00
CA TYR A 121 48.16 13.61 -0.16
C TYR A 121 48.71 12.99 -1.44
N CYS A 122 47.81 12.63 -2.36
CA CYS A 122 48.16 12.01 -3.64
C CYS A 122 48.17 13.02 -4.80
N GLY A 123 47.86 14.30 -4.55
CA GLY A 123 47.85 15.32 -5.59
C GLY A 123 46.58 15.32 -6.43
N LEU A 124 46.67 16.03 -7.57
CA LEU A 124 45.64 16.01 -8.60
C LEU A 124 45.68 14.68 -9.37
N PRO A 125 44.53 14.13 -9.76
CA PRO A 125 44.46 12.92 -10.56
C PRO A 125 45.04 13.16 -11.94
N ASP A 126 45.75 12.17 -12.47
CA ASP A 126 46.30 12.21 -13.82
C ASP A 126 45.18 12.41 -14.86
N PRO A 127 45.24 13.47 -15.69
CA PRO A 127 44.22 13.73 -16.71
C PRO A 127 44.03 12.57 -17.68
N THR A 128 45.07 11.77 -17.95
CA THR A 128 44.98 10.60 -18.84
C THR A 128 44.10 9.50 -18.23
N ILE A 129 44.28 9.21 -16.94
CA ILE A 129 43.46 8.23 -16.21
C ILE A 129 42.01 8.70 -16.12
N LEU A 130 41.80 10.00 -15.87
CA LEU A 130 40.47 10.59 -15.82
C LEU A 130 39.77 10.48 -17.18
N GLN A 131 40.44 10.84 -18.27
CA GLN A 131 39.90 10.72 -19.62
C GLN A 131 39.59 9.26 -19.99
N ALA A 132 40.47 8.32 -19.66
CA ALA A 132 40.22 6.89 -19.87
C ALA A 132 39.00 6.40 -19.08
N THR A 133 38.85 6.85 -17.83
CA THR A 133 37.69 6.55 -16.99
C THR A 133 36.41 7.15 -17.55
N ILE A 134 36.44 8.40 -18.02
CA ILE A 134 35.30 9.06 -18.67
C ILE A 134 34.88 8.27 -19.91
N ARG A 135 35.83 7.91 -20.79
CA ARG A 135 35.54 7.10 -21.99
C ARG A 135 34.91 5.75 -21.63
N ARG A 136 35.44 5.07 -20.61
CA ARG A 136 34.90 3.79 -20.13
C ARG A 136 33.49 3.93 -19.57
N LEU A 137 33.24 4.95 -18.75
CA LEU A 137 31.91 5.22 -18.18
C LEU A 137 30.90 5.62 -19.26
N GLN A 138 31.32 6.44 -20.23
CA GLN A 138 30.49 6.80 -21.38
C GLN A 138 30.10 5.57 -22.21
N ALA A 139 31.07 4.69 -22.50
CA ALA A 139 30.81 3.44 -23.21
C ALA A 139 29.85 2.52 -22.43
N GLU A 140 29.98 2.46 -21.10
CA GLU A 140 29.09 1.67 -20.25
C GLU A 140 27.66 2.25 -20.21
N ILE A 141 27.52 3.58 -20.14
CA ILE A 141 26.22 4.26 -20.24
C ILE A 141 25.59 3.99 -21.60
N GLU A 142 26.36 4.08 -22.68
CA GLU A 142 25.89 3.78 -24.03
C GLU A 142 25.46 2.32 -24.16
N ARG A 143 26.24 1.38 -23.63
CA ARG A 143 25.89 -0.05 -23.57
C ARG A 143 24.59 -0.28 -22.80
N LEU A 144 24.43 0.33 -21.63
CA LEU A 144 23.21 0.21 -20.81
C LEU A 144 22.00 0.83 -21.51
N ASN A 145 22.18 1.94 -22.21
CA ASN A 145 21.13 2.55 -23.04
C ASN A 145 20.78 1.70 -24.27
N ALA A 146 21.77 1.05 -24.88
CA ALA A 146 21.60 0.14 -26.02
C ALA A 146 20.92 -1.17 -25.62
N THR A 147 21.14 -1.63 -24.38
CA THR A 147 20.51 -2.85 -23.82
C THR A 147 18.97 -2.72 -23.77
N GLY A 148 18.40 -1.52 -23.95
CA GLY A 148 16.97 -1.33 -24.24
C GLY A 148 16.04 -1.57 -23.05
N MET A 149 16.48 -2.29 -22.03
CA MET A 149 15.73 -2.59 -20.80
C MET A 149 15.14 -1.33 -20.17
N ASN A 150 15.90 -0.23 -20.15
CA ASN A 150 15.41 1.02 -19.58
C ASN A 150 14.30 1.66 -20.43
N LYS A 151 14.40 1.56 -21.76
CA LYS A 151 13.35 2.02 -22.70
C LYS A 151 12.11 1.12 -22.62
N ASP A 152 12.28 -0.18 -22.46
CA ASP A 152 11.16 -1.14 -22.35
C ASP A 152 10.45 -1.01 -21.00
N LEU A 153 11.20 -0.78 -19.92
CA LEU A 153 10.64 -0.45 -18.61
C LEU A 153 9.88 0.89 -18.66
N GLN A 154 10.45 1.92 -19.30
CA GLN A 154 9.75 3.20 -19.51
C GLN A 154 8.46 3.04 -20.31
N LYS A 155 8.47 2.31 -21.44
CA LYS A 155 7.26 2.02 -22.21
C LYS A 155 6.22 1.26 -21.40
N ARG A 156 6.65 0.32 -20.55
CA ARG A 156 5.75 -0.45 -19.68
C ARG A 156 5.16 0.41 -18.58
N ILE A 157 5.96 1.31 -17.98
CA ILE A 157 5.50 2.30 -17.00
C ILE A 157 4.47 3.23 -17.64
N GLU A 158 4.74 3.74 -18.85
CA GLU A 158 3.82 4.61 -19.58
C GLU A 158 2.50 3.89 -19.89
N LYS A 159 2.57 2.67 -20.43
CA LYS A 159 1.38 1.85 -20.69
C LYS A 159 0.57 1.58 -19.42
N LEU A 160 1.24 1.23 -18.33
CA LEU A 160 0.59 1.00 -17.03
C LEU A 160 -0.04 2.28 -16.48
N SER A 161 0.62 3.43 -16.64
CA SER A 161 0.09 4.73 -16.24
C SER A 161 -1.21 5.06 -16.99
N ILE A 162 -1.22 4.86 -18.32
CA ILE A 162 -2.41 5.07 -19.15
C ILE A 162 -3.54 4.11 -18.74
N THR A 163 -3.25 2.84 -18.51
CA THR A 163 -4.27 1.87 -18.07
C THR A 163 -4.82 2.21 -16.69
N ASN A 164 -3.97 2.64 -15.76
CA ASN A 164 -4.40 3.05 -14.43
C ASN A 164 -5.28 4.29 -14.49
N GLN A 165 -4.94 5.27 -15.33
CA GLN A 165 -5.77 6.45 -15.53
C GLN A 165 -7.16 6.09 -16.07
N ARG A 166 -7.24 5.20 -17.08
CA ARG A 166 -8.52 4.72 -17.62
C ARG A 166 -9.34 3.97 -16.56
N LEU A 167 -8.70 3.08 -15.78
CA LEU A 167 -9.36 2.35 -14.70
C LEU A 167 -9.88 3.28 -13.59
N LEU A 168 -9.16 4.37 -13.30
CA LEU A 168 -9.62 5.39 -12.36
C LEU A 168 -10.83 6.15 -12.91
N GLU A 169 -10.84 6.50 -14.19
CA GLU A 169 -11.99 7.13 -14.85
C GLU A 169 -13.21 6.20 -14.88
N GLU A 170 -13.02 4.91 -15.17
CA GLU A 170 -14.08 3.91 -15.10
C GLU A 170 -14.62 3.74 -13.68
N ASN A 171 -13.75 3.63 -12.67
CA ASN A 171 -14.18 3.60 -11.26
C ASN A 171 -14.95 4.85 -10.87
N HIS A 172 -14.53 6.04 -11.33
CA HIS A 172 -15.26 7.27 -11.09
C HIS A 172 -16.65 7.26 -11.75
N LYS A 173 -16.75 6.78 -12.99
CA LYS A 173 -18.03 6.63 -13.72
C LYS A 173 -18.95 5.63 -13.02
N LEU A 174 -18.44 4.46 -12.64
CA LEU A 174 -19.18 3.43 -11.89
C LEU A 174 -19.62 3.92 -10.51
N SER A 175 -18.75 4.65 -9.80
CA SER A 175 -19.10 5.29 -8.51
C SER A 175 -20.20 6.34 -8.66
N SER A 176 -20.21 7.07 -9.78
CA SER A 176 -21.28 8.01 -10.12
C SER A 176 -22.60 7.29 -10.49
N GLY A 177 -22.54 6.19 -11.25
CA GLY A 177 -23.69 5.32 -11.52
C GLY A 177 -24.26 4.68 -10.26
N GLY A 178 -23.39 4.38 -9.28
CA GLY A 178 -23.77 3.92 -7.95
C GLY A 178 -24.64 4.92 -7.17
N LYS A 179 -24.61 6.23 -7.50
CA LYS A 179 -25.51 7.21 -6.88
C LYS A 179 -26.97 6.98 -7.27
N GLY A 180 -27.23 6.59 -8.51
CA GLY A 180 -28.58 6.25 -8.99
C GLY A 180 -29.12 4.99 -8.30
N ILE A 181 -28.28 3.96 -8.20
CA ILE A 181 -28.61 2.70 -7.51
C ILE A 181 -28.88 2.95 -6.01
N ARG A 182 -28.05 3.77 -5.34
CA ARG A 182 -28.28 4.15 -3.94
C ARG A 182 -29.61 4.89 -3.75
N ARG A 183 -29.94 5.85 -4.62
CA ARG A 183 -31.22 6.59 -4.56
C ARG A 183 -32.42 5.67 -4.77
N LEU A 184 -32.33 4.75 -5.73
CA LEU A 184 -33.39 3.77 -5.98
C LEU A 184 -33.55 2.81 -4.80
N ALA A 185 -32.45 2.33 -4.22
CA ALA A 185 -32.49 1.47 -3.03
C ALA A 185 -33.13 2.18 -1.83
N SER A 186 -32.82 3.46 -1.60
CA SER A 186 -33.49 4.26 -0.56
C SER A 186 -34.99 4.44 -0.82
N ALA A 187 -35.39 4.66 -2.09
CA ALA A 187 -36.79 4.79 -2.46
C ALA A 187 -37.57 3.47 -2.28
N ILE A 188 -36.95 2.33 -2.63
CA ILE A 188 -37.51 1.00 -2.41
C ILE A 188 -37.71 0.75 -0.91
N SER A 189 -36.69 1.02 -0.09
CA SER A 189 -36.79 0.83 1.36
C SER A 189 -37.86 1.72 2.00
N ALA A 190 -38.01 2.98 1.53
CA ALA A 190 -39.08 3.86 1.99
C ALA A 190 -40.47 3.32 1.62
N LEU A 191 -40.64 2.81 0.41
CA LEU A 191 -41.89 2.21 -0.05
C LEU A 191 -42.22 0.93 0.74
N GLU A 192 -41.25 0.06 0.95
CA GLU A 192 -41.41 -1.16 1.77
C GLU A 192 -41.87 -0.82 3.19
N ASN A 193 -41.27 0.19 3.81
CA ASN A 193 -41.67 0.68 5.13
C ASN A 193 -43.09 1.25 5.15
N SER A 194 -43.50 1.99 4.11
CA SER A 194 -44.86 2.50 3.99
C SER A 194 -45.87 1.36 3.86
N VAL A 195 -45.59 0.40 2.98
CA VAL A 195 -46.44 -0.78 2.77
C VAL A 195 -46.53 -1.62 4.05
N ALA A 196 -45.44 -1.78 4.79
CA ALA A 196 -45.43 -2.48 6.07
C ALA A 196 -46.34 -1.78 7.11
N LYS A 197 -46.28 -0.45 7.19
CA LYS A 197 -47.15 0.35 8.08
C LYS A 197 -48.63 0.26 7.68
N GLU A 198 -48.95 0.38 6.39
CA GLU A 198 -50.32 0.21 5.89
C GLU A 198 -50.85 -1.19 6.19
N ARG A 199 -50.07 -2.24 5.92
CA ARG A 199 -50.44 -3.62 6.23
C ARG A 199 -50.66 -3.83 7.72
N ALA A 200 -49.84 -3.24 8.58
CA ALA A 200 -50.03 -3.29 10.02
C ALA A 200 -51.34 -2.59 10.44
N SER A 201 -51.60 -1.40 9.92
CA SER A 201 -52.84 -0.66 10.17
C SER A 201 -54.08 -1.43 9.73
N PHE A 202 -54.08 -1.98 8.51
CA PHE A 202 -55.19 -2.79 8.01
C PHE A 202 -55.37 -4.08 8.81
N ARG A 203 -54.30 -4.73 9.26
CA ARG A 203 -54.40 -5.90 10.14
C ARG A 203 -55.09 -5.54 11.46
N THR A 204 -54.71 -4.42 12.09
CA THR A 204 -55.35 -3.93 13.32
C THR A 204 -56.83 -3.62 13.10
N GLN A 205 -57.17 -2.94 12.00
CA GLN A 205 -58.56 -2.63 11.66
C GLN A 205 -59.40 -3.89 11.42
N ILE A 206 -58.85 -4.88 10.71
CA ILE A 206 -59.50 -6.18 10.48
C ILE A 206 -59.73 -6.90 11.82
N GLN A 207 -58.76 -6.85 12.74
CA GLN A 207 -58.89 -7.48 14.06
C GLN A 207 -59.98 -6.81 14.91
N LYS A 208 -60.07 -5.47 14.88
CA LYS A 208 -61.11 -4.70 15.58
C LYS A 208 -62.51 -5.04 15.05
N LEU A 209 -62.69 -4.99 13.73
CA LEU A 209 -63.98 -5.33 13.09
C LEU A 209 -64.40 -6.79 13.36
N ARG A 210 -63.43 -7.72 13.45
CA ARG A 210 -63.72 -9.10 13.84
C ARG A 210 -64.19 -9.21 15.29
N ALA A 211 -63.55 -8.50 16.22
CA ALA A 211 -63.97 -8.46 17.61
C ALA A 211 -65.37 -7.85 17.78
N GLU A 212 -65.66 -6.73 17.10
CA GLU A 212 -66.97 -6.09 17.09
C GLU A 212 -68.05 -7.01 16.51
N ASN A 213 -67.80 -7.63 15.36
CA ASN A 213 -68.71 -8.62 14.78
C ASN A 213 -68.94 -9.82 15.70
N ALA A 214 -67.94 -10.27 16.45
CA ALA A 214 -68.11 -11.35 17.42
C ALA A 214 -69.02 -10.93 18.58
N VAL A 215 -68.85 -9.72 19.12
CA VAL A 215 -69.72 -9.17 20.18
C VAL A 215 -71.14 -8.96 19.68
N LEU A 216 -71.32 -8.37 18.49
CA LEU A 216 -72.63 -8.18 17.88
C LEU A 216 -73.32 -9.52 17.61
N SER A 217 -72.59 -10.52 17.13
CA SER A 217 -73.11 -11.87 16.93
C SER A 217 -73.57 -12.51 18.25
N LEU A 218 -72.83 -12.29 19.35
CA LEU A 218 -73.23 -12.75 20.69
C LEU A 218 -74.49 -12.03 21.19
N LYS A 219 -74.59 -10.71 20.94
CA LYS A 219 -75.76 -9.90 21.29
C LYS A 219 -77.01 -10.36 20.53
N ILE A 220 -76.87 -10.64 19.23
CA ILE A 220 -77.94 -11.20 18.40
C ILE A 220 -78.38 -12.56 18.97
N ARG A 221 -77.43 -13.43 19.34
CA ARG A 221 -77.73 -14.72 19.95
C ARG A 221 -78.50 -14.58 21.26
N GLN A 222 -78.04 -13.72 22.16
CA GLN A 222 -78.69 -13.45 23.45
C GLN A 222 -80.10 -12.85 23.28
N LEU A 223 -80.28 -11.93 22.32
CA LEU A 223 -81.61 -11.37 22.01
C LEU A 223 -82.55 -12.44 21.43
N THR A 224 -82.03 -13.33 20.59
CA THR A 224 -82.78 -14.47 20.02
C THR A 224 -83.16 -15.49 21.11
N GLU A 225 -82.28 -15.73 22.09
CA GLU A 225 -82.54 -16.59 23.25
C GLU A 225 -83.53 -15.94 24.26
N SER A 226 -83.51 -14.61 24.39
CA SER A 226 -84.45 -13.89 25.25
C SER A 226 -85.86 -13.77 24.64
N THR A 227 -85.97 -13.76 23.31
CA THR A 227 -87.26 -13.77 22.59
C THR A 227 -87.88 -15.17 22.55
N THR A 228 -87.08 -16.23 22.52
CA THR A 228 -87.59 -17.62 22.65
C THR A 228 -88.06 -17.98 24.06
N ARG A 229 -87.71 -17.21 25.10
CA ARG A 229 -88.20 -17.41 26.48
C ARG A 229 -89.48 -16.63 26.84
N ARG A 230 -90.01 -15.76 25.96
CA ARG A 230 -91.18 -14.90 26.26
C ARG A 230 -92.46 -15.19 25.47
N SER A 231 -92.50 -16.28 24.72
CA SER A 231 -93.71 -16.72 24.03
C SER A 231 -93.87 -18.22 24.21
N GLY A 232 -94.46 -18.60 25.34
CA GLY A 232 -94.89 -19.96 25.62
C GLY A 232 -96.36 -19.96 26.02
N ASP A 233 -97.25 -19.93 25.03
CA ASP A 233 -98.46 -20.75 25.03
C ASP A 233 -99.06 -20.86 23.62
N GLY A 234 -99.58 -22.04 23.26
CA GLY A 234 -100.45 -22.24 22.10
C GLY A 234 -99.80 -22.79 20.81
N SER A 235 -99.43 -24.07 20.81
CA SER A 235 -99.53 -24.92 19.59
C SER A 235 -101.00 -25.05 19.17
N PRO A 236 -101.38 -25.30 17.88
CA PRO A 236 -100.87 -26.45 17.15
C PRO A 236 -100.75 -26.37 15.62
N ALA A 237 -99.86 -27.22 15.14
CA ALA A 237 -99.98 -28.04 13.93
C ALA A 237 -99.88 -27.40 12.53
N PHE A 238 -99.28 -28.24 11.68
CA PHE A 238 -99.21 -28.20 10.22
C PHE A 238 -98.26 -27.18 9.59
N LYS A 239 -97.13 -27.68 9.06
CA LYS A 239 -96.96 -27.79 7.60
C LYS A 239 -95.79 -28.67 7.19
N ARG A 240 -96.15 -29.67 6.37
CA ARG A 240 -95.28 -30.24 5.34
C ARG A 240 -94.62 -29.13 4.51
N ARG A 241 -93.38 -29.43 4.11
CA ARG A 241 -92.73 -29.13 2.83
C ARG A 241 -92.78 -27.67 2.35
N THR A 242 -91.59 -27.07 2.27
CA THR A 242 -91.26 -26.15 1.18
C THR A 242 -89.86 -26.43 0.60
N PRO A 243 -89.65 -26.05 -0.67
CA PRO A 243 -88.79 -26.70 -1.63
C PRO A 243 -87.73 -25.68 -2.20
N PRO A 244 -87.06 -25.92 -3.34
CA PRO A 244 -86.04 -25.02 -3.94
C PRO A 244 -86.74 -24.07 -4.96
N PRO A 245 -86.16 -23.53 -6.06
CA PRO A 245 -84.79 -23.19 -6.50
C PRO A 245 -84.69 -21.74 -7.11
N SER A 246 -83.63 -21.52 -7.94
CA SER A 246 -83.50 -20.58 -9.08
C SER A 246 -83.09 -19.12 -8.76
N SER A 247 -81.91 -18.62 -9.15
CA SER A 247 -81.26 -18.48 -10.48
C SER A 247 -81.85 -17.36 -11.34
N HIS A 248 -81.06 -16.31 -11.60
CA HIS A 248 -80.49 -16.01 -12.93
C HIS A 248 -79.98 -14.57 -13.03
N SER A 249 -79.08 -14.43 -14.02
CA SER A 249 -78.94 -13.27 -14.91
C SER A 249 -77.89 -12.23 -14.50
N ARG A 250 -76.99 -11.75 -15.36
CA ARG A 250 -76.59 -12.06 -16.76
C ARG A 250 -75.42 -11.09 -17.07
N ARG A 251 -74.51 -11.49 -17.98
CA ARG A 251 -74.01 -10.75 -19.18
C ARG A 251 -73.91 -9.20 -19.09
N SER A 252 -72.91 -8.46 -19.59
CA SER A 252 -71.93 -8.70 -20.68
C SER A 252 -71.24 -7.37 -21.11
N ILE A 253 -70.05 -7.48 -21.71
CA ILE A 253 -69.60 -6.83 -22.97
C ILE A 253 -69.20 -5.32 -23.04
N ASN A 254 -67.93 -5.14 -23.49
CA ASN A 254 -67.29 -4.13 -24.38
C ASN A 254 -67.30 -2.62 -24.11
N ARG A 255 -66.08 -2.02 -24.20
CA ARG A 255 -65.56 -1.20 -25.35
C ARG A 255 -64.06 -0.87 -25.10
N ARG A 256 -63.10 -1.36 -25.93
CA ARG A 256 -62.40 -0.64 -27.04
C ARG A 256 -62.05 0.83 -26.69
N SER A 257 -60.78 1.28 -26.71
CA SER A 257 -59.94 1.40 -27.92
C SER A 257 -58.45 1.69 -27.63
N ARG A 258 -57.57 1.07 -28.44
CA ARG A 258 -56.37 1.57 -29.16
C ARG A 258 -55.44 2.57 -28.45
N SER A 259 -54.12 2.36 -28.39
CA SER A 259 -53.26 2.42 -29.60
C SER A 259 -51.84 1.83 -29.40
N ARG A 260 -51.42 1.04 -30.39
CA ARG A 260 -50.11 1.03 -31.10
C ARG A 260 -48.82 0.66 -30.34
N SER A 261 -48.32 -0.53 -30.68
CA SER A 261 -46.92 -0.99 -30.72
C SER A 261 -46.02 -0.08 -31.61
N PRO A 262 -44.66 -0.20 -31.64
CA PRO A 262 -43.93 -1.44 -32.04
C PRO A 262 -42.74 -1.80 -31.12
N SER A 263 -42.55 -3.08 -30.76
CA SER A 263 -41.81 -4.11 -31.51
C SER A 263 -40.36 -3.72 -31.84
N ILE A 264 -39.38 -4.35 -31.19
CA ILE A 264 -38.22 -4.96 -31.87
C ILE A 264 -37.83 -6.26 -31.14
N TYR A 265 -37.63 -7.28 -31.97
CA TYR A 265 -37.14 -8.63 -31.72
C TYR A 265 -35.87 -8.71 -30.86
N GLY A 266 -35.70 -9.84 -30.16
CA GLY A 266 -34.38 -10.22 -29.66
C GLY A 266 -34.38 -11.43 -28.75
N HIS A 267 -34.14 -12.60 -29.34
CA HIS A 267 -33.83 -13.88 -28.69
C HIS A 267 -32.97 -13.75 -27.40
N PHE A 268 -33.44 -14.33 -26.30
CA PHE A 268 -32.55 -14.82 -25.25
C PHE A 268 -32.56 -16.35 -25.27
N LYS A 269 -31.59 -16.92 -25.98
CA LYS A 269 -31.13 -18.28 -25.73
C LYS A 269 -30.44 -18.26 -24.36
N ALA A 270 -30.95 -19.07 -23.44
CA ALA A 270 -30.23 -19.45 -22.24
C ALA A 270 -29.06 -20.35 -22.67
N SER A 271 -27.84 -19.84 -22.58
CA SER A 271 -26.61 -20.64 -22.58
C SER A 271 -25.89 -20.38 -21.26
N SER A 272 -26.06 -21.31 -20.34
CA SER A 272 -25.17 -21.51 -19.21
C SER A 272 -23.76 -21.78 -19.72
N LEU A 273 -22.85 -20.84 -19.51
CA LEU A 273 -21.41 -21.07 -19.64
C LEU A 273 -20.79 -20.81 -18.27
N SER A 274 -20.52 -21.92 -17.58
CA SER A 274 -19.52 -21.98 -16.52
C SER A 274 -18.17 -21.52 -17.09
N PRO A 275 -17.28 -20.88 -16.30
CA PRO A 275 -15.92 -20.63 -16.74
C PRO A 275 -15.18 -21.97 -16.76
N GLU A 276 -15.00 -22.56 -17.95
CA GLU A 276 -13.94 -23.55 -18.16
C GLU A 276 -12.62 -22.87 -17.82
N ILE A 277 -11.97 -23.39 -16.79
CA ILE A 277 -10.58 -23.07 -16.47
C ILE A 277 -9.76 -23.61 -17.65
N ASP A 278 -9.22 -22.70 -18.46
CA ASP A 278 -8.32 -23.03 -19.56
C ASP A 278 -7.00 -23.59 -18.99
N PHE A 279 -6.91 -24.93 -18.95
CA PHE A 279 -5.76 -25.67 -18.42
C PHE A 279 -4.48 -25.46 -19.23
N GLY A 280 -4.57 -24.98 -20.49
CA GLY A 280 -3.39 -24.72 -21.34
C GLY A 280 -2.52 -23.57 -20.81
N ASN A 281 -3.12 -22.61 -20.12
CA ASN A 281 -2.41 -21.49 -19.50
C ASN A 281 -1.73 -21.91 -18.18
N LEU A 282 -2.27 -22.92 -17.49
CA LEU A 282 -1.72 -23.38 -16.22
C LEU A 282 -0.43 -24.19 -16.43
N GLU A 283 -0.38 -25.09 -17.42
CA GLU A 283 0.86 -25.81 -17.77
C GLU A 283 1.96 -24.87 -18.23
N SER A 284 1.62 -23.85 -19.03
CA SER A 284 2.57 -22.83 -19.48
C SER A 284 3.14 -22.02 -18.30
N ARG A 285 2.31 -21.71 -17.29
CA ARG A 285 2.72 -21.02 -16.07
C ARG A 285 3.56 -21.91 -15.15
N ILE A 286 3.21 -23.20 -15.03
CA ILE A 286 3.97 -24.19 -14.28
C ILE A 286 5.36 -24.38 -14.91
N TYR A 287 5.43 -24.52 -16.23
CA TYR A 287 6.69 -24.64 -16.95
C TYR A 287 7.57 -23.39 -16.77
N THR A 288 6.97 -22.20 -16.83
CA THR A 288 7.70 -20.93 -16.61
C THR A 288 8.25 -20.85 -15.19
N LEU A 289 7.47 -21.24 -14.18
CA LEU A 289 7.91 -21.25 -12.77
C LEU A 289 8.99 -22.30 -12.51
N GLN A 290 8.87 -23.49 -13.09
CA GLN A 290 9.90 -24.53 -13.02
C GLN A 290 11.20 -24.09 -13.67
N LYS A 291 11.13 -23.37 -14.80
CA LYS A 291 12.30 -22.80 -15.48
C LYS A 291 12.98 -21.74 -14.60
N MET A 292 12.21 -20.83 -14.00
CA MET A 292 12.75 -19.80 -13.11
C MET A 292 13.40 -20.39 -11.85
N LEU A 293 12.82 -21.46 -11.29
CA LEU A 293 13.41 -22.18 -10.16
C LEU A 293 14.72 -22.90 -10.54
N LYS A 294 14.77 -23.51 -11.73
CA LYS A 294 15.98 -24.22 -12.20
C LYS A 294 17.13 -23.28 -12.57
N GLU A 295 16.83 -22.08 -13.07
CA GLU A 295 17.82 -21.05 -13.38
C GLU A 295 18.31 -20.30 -12.13
N GLY A 296 17.49 -20.20 -11.08
CA GLY A 296 17.87 -19.57 -9.81
C GLY A 296 18.77 -20.41 -8.89
N ILE A 297 18.91 -21.72 -9.13
CA ILE A 297 19.67 -22.65 -8.27
C ILE A 297 21.12 -22.85 -8.76
N ASN A 298 21.51 -22.34 -9.94
CA ASN A 298 22.88 -22.47 -10.48
C ASN A 298 23.76 -21.22 -10.32
N LEU A 299 23.54 -20.43 -9.27
CA LEU A 299 24.33 -19.22 -8.95
C LEU A 299 24.98 -19.28 -7.55
N THR A 300 25.46 -20.47 -7.17
CA THR A 300 26.41 -20.65 -6.05
C THR A 300 27.61 -21.46 -6.49
#